data_AF-A0A1B6J7N7-F1
#
_entry.id   AF-A0A1B6J7N7-F1
#
_cell.length_a   1.000
_cell.length_b   1.000
_cell.length_c   1.000
_cell.angle_alpha   90.00
_cell.angle_beta   90.00
_cell.angle_gamma   90.00
#
_symmetry.space_group_name_H-M   'P 1'
#
loop_
_entity.id
_entity.type
_entity.pdbx_description
1 polymer ?
#
loop_
_entity_poly.entity_id
_entity_poly.type
_entity_poly.pdbx_seq_one_letter_code
_entity_poly.pdbx_strand_id
1 'polypeptide(L)'
;EECILAAYDKSSVKCPNHGDVSLAHIAPDTMFLDLGERHLIRPHSLVRGKLLGRGAFGFVFKGTCRVRGSNDTIQVAMKMLQPVQPGPNASQSAIIAYKGAQGKWDRDPLQYASKAYCTARQELNILLTLRHPHIVPLVGVCTRPLALVLDLAPFGALDATLRHYRRTGATLSPYTLQAIILQVAKAIEYLHQQHIIYRDLKSENVLVWSIPPPFHDHLEVPVHIKLADYGISRLTLPSGTKGFGGTEGFMAPEIMRYNGEEEYTEKVDCFSFGMFIYELLTLHQPFESHESVKECILEGGRPPLTHRETAYPTYMLDLMVLCWCQQPRDSLPHLHAGLDGAVLV
;
A
#
# COMPACT_ATOMS: atom_id res chain seq x y z
N GLU A 1 -18.19 -13.22 -15.81
CA GLU A 1 -16.96 -13.94 -15.42
C GLU A 1 -16.19 -14.47 -16.62
N GLU A 2 -16.82 -15.20 -17.55
CA GLU A 2 -16.12 -15.70 -18.75
C GLU A 2 -15.47 -14.59 -19.60
N CYS A 3 -16.14 -13.43 -19.75
CA CYS A 3 -15.56 -12.25 -20.40
C CYS A 3 -14.36 -11.67 -19.63
N ILE A 4 -14.33 -11.81 -18.30
CA ILE A 4 -13.20 -11.40 -17.47
C ILE A 4 -12.03 -12.35 -17.72
N LEU A 5 -12.26 -13.67 -17.65
CA LEU A 5 -11.22 -14.66 -17.96
C LEU A 5 -10.69 -14.49 -19.39
N ALA A 6 -11.57 -14.28 -20.35
CA ALA A 6 -11.19 -14.05 -21.74
C ALA A 6 -10.36 -12.78 -21.92
N ALA A 7 -10.59 -11.70 -21.15
CA ALA A 7 -9.81 -10.47 -21.22
C ALA A 7 -8.32 -10.66 -20.85
N TYR A 8 -8.00 -11.69 -20.07
CA TYR A 8 -6.61 -12.02 -19.72
C TYR A 8 -5.84 -12.61 -20.90
N ASP A 9 -6.42 -13.61 -21.56
CA ASP A 9 -5.70 -14.41 -22.58
C ASP A 9 -6.02 -13.96 -24.01
N LYS A 10 -7.19 -13.38 -24.23
CA LYS A 10 -7.77 -13.09 -25.55
C LYS A 10 -8.39 -11.69 -25.56
N SER A 11 -8.85 -11.27 -26.73
CA SER A 11 -9.62 -10.03 -26.91
C SER A 11 -11.04 -10.30 -27.45
N SER A 12 -11.44 -11.58 -27.45
CA SER A 12 -12.72 -12.06 -27.95
C SER A 12 -13.19 -13.29 -27.20
N VAL A 13 -14.49 -13.54 -27.27
CA VAL A 13 -15.15 -14.78 -26.82
C VAL A 13 -15.90 -15.42 -27.98
N LYS A 14 -16.02 -16.74 -27.95
CA LYS A 14 -16.72 -17.49 -28.99
C LYS A 14 -18.21 -17.63 -28.62
N CYS A 15 -19.07 -17.00 -29.39
CA CYS A 15 -20.52 -17.12 -29.28
C CYS A 15 -21.05 -18.17 -30.28
N PRO A 16 -21.92 -19.11 -29.86
CA PRO A 16 -22.52 -20.09 -30.77
C PRO A 16 -23.28 -19.47 -31.95
N ASN A 17 -23.86 -18.29 -31.77
CA ASN A 17 -24.69 -17.62 -32.77
C ASN A 17 -23.91 -16.61 -33.64
N HIS A 18 -22.85 -16.01 -33.10
CA HIS A 18 -22.15 -14.87 -33.72
C HIS A 18 -20.67 -15.14 -34.03
N GLY A 19 -20.15 -16.33 -33.72
CA GLY A 19 -18.73 -16.65 -33.89
C GLY A 19 -17.85 -15.91 -32.89
N ASP A 20 -16.67 -15.43 -33.31
CA ASP A 20 -15.77 -14.66 -32.44
C ASP A 20 -16.26 -13.22 -32.27
N VAL A 21 -16.66 -12.89 -31.03
CA VAL A 21 -17.17 -11.56 -30.67
C VAL A 21 -16.12 -10.84 -29.84
N SER A 22 -15.78 -9.60 -30.23
CA SER A 22 -14.80 -8.80 -29.51
C SER A 22 -15.32 -8.34 -28.14
N LEU A 23 -14.47 -8.49 -27.12
CA LEU A 23 -14.76 -8.02 -25.76
C LEU A 23 -14.97 -6.51 -25.70
N ALA A 24 -14.34 -5.74 -26.59
CA ALA A 24 -14.51 -4.30 -26.65
C ALA A 24 -15.96 -3.87 -26.94
N HIS A 25 -16.76 -4.73 -27.58
CA HIS A 25 -18.16 -4.44 -27.90
C HIS A 25 -19.14 -4.95 -26.83
N ILE A 26 -18.89 -6.12 -26.26
CA ILE A 26 -19.86 -6.78 -25.36
C ILE A 26 -19.55 -6.62 -23.87
N ALA A 27 -18.28 -6.36 -23.52
CA ALA A 27 -17.81 -6.24 -22.15
C ALA A 27 -16.62 -5.24 -22.08
N PRO A 28 -16.82 -3.98 -22.49
CA PRO A 28 -15.75 -2.98 -22.54
C PRO A 28 -15.08 -2.70 -21.19
N ASP A 29 -15.82 -2.86 -20.09
CA ASP A 29 -15.36 -2.66 -18.71
C ASP A 29 -14.33 -3.72 -18.28
N THR A 30 -14.46 -4.97 -18.73
CA THR A 30 -13.46 -6.02 -18.43
C THR A 30 -12.11 -5.74 -19.09
N MET A 31 -12.11 -4.87 -20.10
CA MET A 31 -10.94 -4.35 -20.81
C MET A 31 -10.55 -2.94 -20.34
N PHE A 32 -11.21 -2.41 -19.30
CA PHE A 32 -11.01 -1.07 -18.72
C PHE A 32 -11.21 0.08 -19.72
N LEU A 33 -11.99 -0.14 -20.78
CA LEU A 33 -12.24 0.88 -21.81
C LEU A 33 -13.05 2.07 -21.27
N ASP A 34 -13.78 1.87 -20.17
CA ASP A 34 -14.51 2.89 -19.42
C ASP A 34 -13.58 3.94 -18.77
N LEU A 35 -12.30 3.62 -18.55
CA LEU A 35 -11.32 4.57 -17.98
C LEU A 35 -10.82 5.62 -18.99
N GLY A 36 -11.11 5.42 -20.27
CA GLY A 36 -10.59 6.23 -21.37
C GLY A 36 -9.13 5.93 -21.72
N GLU A 37 -8.75 6.23 -22.96
CA GLU A 37 -7.45 5.83 -23.50
C GLU A 37 -6.24 6.43 -22.75
N ARG A 38 -6.43 7.52 -22.01
CA ARG A 38 -5.34 8.18 -21.27
C ARG A 38 -4.76 7.31 -20.16
N HIS A 39 -5.56 6.41 -19.59
CA HIS A 39 -5.14 5.52 -18.51
C HIS A 39 -4.76 4.12 -19.00
N LEU A 40 -5.11 3.78 -20.26
CA LEU A 40 -4.80 2.48 -20.84
C LEU A 40 -3.39 2.47 -21.43
N ILE A 41 -2.53 1.63 -20.86
CA ILE A 41 -1.18 1.42 -21.34
C ILE A 41 -1.15 0.21 -22.28
N ARG A 42 -0.62 0.40 -23.48
CA ARG A 42 -0.49 -0.68 -24.45
C ARG A 42 0.59 -1.66 -24.00
N PRO A 43 0.38 -2.99 -24.09
CA PRO A 43 1.37 -3.98 -23.65
C PRO A 43 2.78 -3.79 -24.22
N HIS A 44 2.91 -3.43 -25.49
CA HIS A 44 4.20 -3.19 -26.16
C HIS A 44 4.92 -1.91 -25.71
N SER A 45 4.26 -1.07 -24.92
CA SER A 45 4.87 0.12 -24.30
C SER A 45 5.51 -0.21 -22.96
N LEU A 46 5.31 -1.43 -22.44
CA LEU A 46 5.82 -1.87 -21.15
C LEU A 46 6.92 -2.92 -21.34
N VAL A 47 8.03 -2.73 -20.64
CA VAL A 47 9.08 -3.75 -20.53
C VAL A 47 9.26 -4.08 -19.06
N ARG A 48 8.99 -5.34 -18.72
CA ARG A 48 9.13 -5.87 -17.37
C ARG A 48 10.61 -6.15 -17.05
N GLY A 49 11.07 -5.68 -15.91
CA GLY A 49 12.39 -5.94 -15.34
C GLY A 49 12.32 -6.88 -14.13
N LYS A 50 13.19 -6.64 -13.15
CA LYS A 50 13.35 -7.49 -11.95
C LYS A 50 12.12 -7.45 -11.04
N LEU A 51 11.85 -8.56 -10.35
CA LEU A 51 10.91 -8.60 -9.23
C LEU A 51 11.43 -7.69 -8.11
N LEU A 52 10.57 -6.80 -7.60
CA LEU A 52 10.85 -5.91 -6.47
C LEU A 52 10.34 -6.51 -5.15
N GLY A 53 9.17 -7.14 -5.19
CA GLY A 53 8.57 -7.72 -4.00
C GLY A 53 7.20 -8.33 -4.27
N ARG A 54 6.51 -8.68 -3.20
CA ARG A 54 5.15 -9.23 -3.22
C ARG A 54 4.27 -8.32 -2.37
N GLY A 55 3.20 -7.80 -2.96
CA GLY A 55 2.15 -7.10 -2.23
C GLY A 55 1.06 -8.06 -1.75
N ALA A 56 0.05 -7.54 -1.06
CA ALA A 56 -1.07 -8.36 -0.54
C ALA A 56 -1.79 -9.17 -1.64
N PHE A 57 -1.80 -8.66 -2.88
CA PHE A 57 -2.61 -9.20 -3.98
C PHE A 57 -1.81 -9.64 -5.22
N GLY A 58 -0.48 -9.60 -5.18
CA GLY A 58 0.30 -9.93 -6.36
C GLY A 58 1.80 -9.67 -6.26
N PHE A 59 2.45 -9.68 -7.41
CA PHE A 59 3.88 -9.47 -7.55
C PHE A 59 4.16 -8.08 -8.10
N VAL A 60 5.12 -7.36 -7.51
CA VAL A 60 5.51 -6.03 -7.98
C VAL A 60 6.84 -6.15 -8.70
N PHE A 61 6.88 -5.74 -9.96
CA PHE A 61 8.09 -5.74 -10.78
C PHE A 61 8.55 -4.31 -11.05
N LYS A 62 9.86 -4.10 -11.15
CA LYS A 62 10.40 -2.93 -11.82
C LYS A 62 10.09 -3.06 -13.30
N GLY A 63 9.75 -1.97 -13.96
CA GLY A 63 9.57 -1.93 -15.40
C GLY A 63 9.99 -0.61 -16.00
N THR A 64 9.87 -0.52 -17.31
CA THR A 64 9.91 0.75 -18.05
C THR A 64 8.62 0.89 -18.85
N CYS A 65 8.12 2.11 -18.93
CA CYS A 65 6.95 2.47 -19.73
C CYS A 65 7.35 3.54 -20.75
N ARG A 66 7.04 3.32 -22.03
CA ARG A 66 7.15 4.37 -23.05
C ARG A 66 6.05 5.40 -22.84
N VAL A 67 6.42 6.67 -22.79
CA VAL A 67 5.47 7.78 -22.63
C VAL A 67 4.65 7.92 -23.90
N ARG A 68 3.33 8.09 -23.77
CA ARG A 68 2.44 8.22 -24.92
C ARG A 68 2.80 9.47 -25.71
N GLY A 69 3.06 9.31 -27.01
CA GLY A 69 3.42 10.42 -27.90
C GLY A 69 4.88 10.90 -27.78
N SER A 70 5.73 10.21 -27.00
CA SER A 70 7.16 10.46 -26.93
C SER A 70 7.96 9.15 -27.13
N ASN A 71 9.24 9.29 -27.50
CA ASN A 71 10.20 8.20 -27.45
C ASN A 71 10.82 8.01 -26.05
N ASP A 72 10.49 8.90 -25.11
CA ASP A 72 10.96 8.82 -23.74
C ASP A 72 10.40 7.59 -23.02
N THR A 73 11.21 7.05 -22.11
CA THR A 73 10.83 5.95 -21.24
C THR A 73 10.99 6.36 -19.79
N ILE A 74 10.01 6.00 -18.97
CA ILE A 74 10.03 6.24 -17.53
C ILE A 74 10.16 4.91 -16.78
N GLN A 75 10.81 4.94 -15.61
CA GLN A 75 10.85 3.78 -14.73
C GLN A 75 9.54 3.69 -13.94
N VAL A 76 8.97 2.49 -13.90
CA VAL A 76 7.66 2.23 -13.28
C VAL A 76 7.70 1.01 -12.37
N ALA A 77 6.80 0.98 -11.41
CA ALA A 77 6.44 -0.22 -10.67
C ALA A 77 5.20 -0.86 -11.32
N MET A 78 5.28 -2.15 -11.64
CA MET A 78 4.21 -2.92 -12.25
C MET A 78 3.66 -3.90 -11.22
N LYS A 79 2.51 -3.59 -10.62
CA LYS A 79 1.78 -4.48 -9.72
C LYS A 79 0.98 -5.45 -10.56
N MET A 80 1.47 -6.68 -10.70
CA MET A 80 0.85 -7.75 -11.47
C MET A 80 -0.18 -8.47 -10.61
N LEU A 81 -1.43 -8.49 -11.05
CA LEU A 81 -2.55 -9.11 -10.33
C LEU A 81 -2.73 -10.59 -10.70
N GLN A 82 -1.94 -11.07 -11.66
CA GLN A 82 -1.86 -12.46 -12.05
C GLN A 82 -0.51 -13.09 -11.64
N PRO A 83 -0.43 -14.41 -11.50
CA PRO A 83 0.84 -15.10 -11.33
C PRO A 83 1.76 -14.82 -12.52
N VAL A 84 2.92 -14.27 -12.23
CA VAL A 84 3.90 -13.90 -13.26
C VAL A 84 5.26 -14.42 -12.81
N GLN A 85 5.95 -15.13 -13.69
CA GLN A 85 7.22 -15.78 -13.34
C GLN A 85 8.24 -14.76 -12.82
N PRO A 86 8.81 -14.94 -11.61
CA PRO A 86 9.72 -13.98 -10.97
C PRO A 86 11.02 -13.63 -11.72
N GLY A 87 11.45 -14.49 -12.65
CA GLY A 87 12.71 -14.36 -13.39
C GLY A 87 13.87 -15.16 -12.78
N PRO A 88 15.03 -15.21 -13.46
CA PRO A 88 16.14 -16.13 -13.14
C PRO A 88 16.86 -15.84 -11.81
N ASN A 89 16.82 -14.60 -11.33
CA ASN A 89 17.51 -14.16 -10.10
C ASN A 89 16.56 -14.00 -8.90
N ALA A 90 15.38 -14.61 -8.96
CA ALA A 90 14.40 -14.51 -7.89
C ALA A 90 14.79 -15.37 -6.68
N SER A 91 14.44 -14.92 -5.48
CA SER A 91 14.65 -15.71 -4.26
C SER A 91 13.83 -16.99 -4.30
N GLN A 92 14.28 -18.01 -3.55
CA GLN A 92 13.54 -19.27 -3.42
C GLN A 92 12.13 -19.05 -2.85
N SER A 93 11.98 -18.11 -1.91
CA SER A 93 10.67 -17.72 -1.36
C SER A 93 9.74 -17.14 -2.44
N ALA A 94 10.25 -16.32 -3.36
CA ALA A 94 9.47 -15.78 -4.47
C ALA A 94 9.07 -16.87 -5.46
N ILE A 95 9.95 -17.83 -5.75
CA ILE A 95 9.66 -18.97 -6.63
C ILE A 95 8.56 -19.85 -6.03
N ILE A 96 8.64 -20.18 -4.74
CA ILE A 96 7.62 -20.96 -4.03
C ILE A 96 6.27 -20.22 -4.05
N ALA A 97 6.27 -18.92 -3.75
CA ALA A 97 5.06 -18.11 -3.80
C ALA A 97 4.44 -18.09 -5.20
N TYR A 98 5.26 -17.95 -6.25
CA TYR A 98 4.80 -18.01 -7.64
C TYR A 98 4.18 -19.36 -7.97
N LYS A 99 4.85 -20.48 -7.67
CA LYS A 99 4.33 -21.83 -7.94
C LYS A 99 3.01 -22.07 -7.21
N GLY A 100 2.89 -21.62 -5.97
CA GLY A 100 1.64 -21.69 -5.20
C GLY A 100 0.51 -20.86 -5.82
N ALA A 101 0.81 -19.65 -6.30
CA ALA A 101 -0.16 -18.79 -6.98
C ALA A 101 -0.57 -19.36 -8.35
N GLN A 102 0.40 -19.85 -9.13
CA GLN A 102 0.17 -20.48 -10.43
C GLN A 102 -0.68 -21.74 -10.28
N GLY A 103 -0.32 -22.65 -9.38
CA GLY A 103 -1.09 -23.88 -9.18
C GLY A 103 -2.53 -23.65 -8.71
N LYS A 104 -2.78 -22.54 -7.99
CA LYS A 104 -4.15 -22.10 -7.65
C LYS A 104 -4.90 -21.58 -8.87
N TRP A 105 -4.23 -20.76 -9.68
CA TRP A 105 -4.78 -20.22 -10.92
C TRP A 105 -5.12 -21.33 -11.93
N ASP A 106 -4.24 -22.31 -12.09
CA ASP A 106 -4.44 -23.43 -13.02
C ASP A 106 -5.64 -24.32 -12.61
N ARG A 107 -5.92 -24.42 -11.30
CA ARG A 107 -7.06 -25.19 -10.76
C ARG A 107 -8.40 -24.50 -10.99
N ASP A 108 -8.45 -23.18 -10.88
CA ASP A 108 -9.69 -22.40 -11.05
C ASP A 108 -9.41 -21.03 -11.70
N PRO A 109 -9.11 -21.00 -13.01
CA PRO A 109 -8.69 -19.77 -13.67
C PRO A 109 -9.80 -18.71 -13.66
N LEU A 110 -11.07 -19.11 -13.69
CA LEU A 110 -12.21 -18.19 -13.69
C LEU A 110 -12.32 -17.43 -12.37
N GLN A 111 -12.21 -18.14 -11.24
CA GLN A 111 -12.26 -17.53 -9.91
C GLN A 111 -11.10 -16.55 -9.70
N TYR A 112 -9.87 -16.96 -10.04
CA TYR A 112 -8.69 -16.11 -9.82
C TYR A 112 -8.62 -14.93 -10.80
N ALA A 113 -9.07 -15.10 -12.05
CA ALA A 113 -9.24 -14.01 -13.01
C ALA A 113 -10.26 -12.98 -12.51
N SER A 114 -11.40 -13.44 -12.00
CA SER A 114 -12.44 -12.56 -11.44
C SER A 114 -11.93 -11.82 -10.19
N LYS A 115 -11.22 -12.52 -9.30
CA LYS A 115 -10.60 -11.91 -8.11
C LYS A 115 -9.55 -10.85 -8.47
N ALA A 116 -8.69 -11.14 -9.44
CA ALA A 116 -7.66 -10.20 -9.90
C ALA A 116 -8.28 -8.95 -10.53
N TYR A 117 -9.35 -9.12 -11.32
CA TYR A 117 -10.10 -8.00 -11.91
C TYR A 117 -10.77 -7.14 -10.83
N CYS A 118 -11.49 -7.76 -9.90
CA CYS A 118 -12.16 -7.06 -8.80
C CYS A 118 -11.15 -6.29 -7.93
N THR A 119 -10.00 -6.90 -7.62
CA THR A 119 -8.91 -6.23 -6.88
C THR A 119 -8.40 -5.01 -7.66
N ALA A 120 -8.11 -5.18 -8.95
CA ALA A 120 -7.65 -4.08 -9.80
C ALA A 120 -8.67 -2.93 -9.84
N ARG A 121 -9.97 -3.24 -10.03
CA ARG A 121 -11.05 -2.23 -10.03
C ARG A 121 -11.18 -1.53 -8.69
N GLN A 122 -11.12 -2.25 -7.57
CA GLN A 122 -11.17 -1.66 -6.24
C GLN A 122 -10.04 -0.65 -6.03
N GLU A 123 -8.80 -1.03 -6.36
CA GLU A 123 -7.65 -0.15 -6.19
C GLU A 123 -7.66 1.02 -7.18
N LEU A 124 -8.09 0.81 -8.43
CA LEU A 124 -8.25 1.87 -9.44
C LEU A 124 -9.30 2.90 -9.07
N ASN A 125 -10.45 2.47 -8.52
CA ASN A 125 -11.51 3.38 -8.08
C ASN A 125 -11.03 4.37 -7.03
N ILE A 126 -10.00 3.99 -6.26
CA ILE A 126 -9.33 4.86 -5.30
C ILE A 126 -8.24 5.66 -6.04
N LEU A 127 -7.25 5.00 -6.63
CA LEU A 127 -6.07 5.65 -7.21
C LEU A 127 -6.38 6.71 -8.28
N LEU A 128 -7.47 6.55 -9.05
CA LEU A 128 -7.85 7.50 -10.09
C LEU A 128 -8.36 8.84 -9.54
N THR A 129 -8.81 8.89 -8.28
CA THR A 129 -9.32 10.11 -7.64
C THR A 129 -8.23 10.85 -6.84
N LEU A 130 -7.10 10.19 -6.57
CA LEU A 130 -6.07 10.71 -5.68
C LEU A 130 -5.03 11.57 -6.40
N ARG A 131 -4.75 12.75 -5.84
CA ARG A 131 -3.67 13.65 -6.26
C ARG A 131 -3.05 14.33 -5.05
N HIS A 132 -1.92 13.82 -4.59
CA HIS A 132 -1.21 14.35 -3.43
C HIS A 132 0.31 14.09 -3.55
N PRO A 133 1.19 15.02 -3.12
CA PRO A 133 2.65 14.85 -3.22
C PRO A 133 3.16 13.58 -2.54
N HIS A 134 2.53 13.17 -1.44
CA HIS A 134 2.91 12.00 -0.63
C HIS A 134 2.04 10.77 -0.90
N ILE A 135 1.44 10.66 -2.09
CA ILE A 135 0.75 9.48 -2.58
C ILE A 135 1.39 9.05 -3.90
N VAL A 136 1.66 7.76 -4.04
CA VAL A 136 2.25 7.23 -5.28
C VAL A 136 1.23 7.37 -6.42
N PRO A 137 1.55 8.12 -7.49
CA PRO A 137 0.63 8.31 -8.59
C PRO A 137 0.49 7.05 -9.45
N LEU A 138 -0.72 6.84 -9.96
CA LEU A 138 -1.02 5.87 -10.99
C LEU A 138 -0.58 6.43 -12.36
N VAL A 139 0.26 5.69 -13.07
CA VAL A 139 0.61 5.97 -14.47
C VAL A 139 -0.49 5.44 -15.40
N GLY A 140 -1.01 4.25 -15.10
CA GLY A 140 -2.12 3.67 -15.85
C GLY A 140 -2.34 2.18 -15.56
N VAL A 141 -3.19 1.55 -16.35
CA VAL A 141 -3.48 0.12 -16.30
C VAL A 141 -3.11 -0.56 -17.60
N CYS A 142 -2.47 -1.71 -17.51
CA CYS A 142 -2.29 -2.63 -18.63
C CYS A 142 -3.27 -3.79 -18.44
N THR A 143 -3.93 -4.22 -19.51
CA THR A 143 -4.85 -5.38 -19.47
C THR A 143 -4.12 -6.70 -19.65
N ARG A 144 -2.96 -6.70 -20.32
CA ARG A 144 -2.25 -7.93 -20.73
C ARG A 144 -0.73 -7.79 -20.61
N PRO A 145 -0.09 -8.35 -19.56
CA PRO A 145 -0.75 -8.88 -18.36
C PRO A 145 -1.50 -7.78 -17.59
N LEU A 146 -2.60 -8.13 -16.91
CA LEU A 146 -3.30 -7.25 -15.98
C LEU A 146 -2.34 -6.71 -14.94
N ALA A 147 -2.05 -5.41 -15.02
CA ALA A 147 -1.11 -4.73 -14.17
C ALA A 147 -1.55 -3.29 -13.89
N LEU A 148 -1.44 -2.89 -12.62
CA LEU A 148 -1.43 -1.47 -12.26
C LEU A 148 0.00 -0.96 -12.41
N VAL A 149 0.17 0.13 -13.15
CA VAL A 149 1.47 0.76 -13.41
C VAL A 149 1.53 2.04 -12.60
N LEU A 150 2.48 2.11 -11.68
CA LEU A 150 2.69 3.23 -10.76
C LEU A 150 4.09 3.81 -10.93
N ASP A 151 4.31 5.01 -10.42
CA ASP A 151 5.66 5.56 -10.33
C ASP A 151 6.57 4.67 -9.48
N LEU A 152 7.82 4.52 -9.92
CA LEU A 152 8.81 3.75 -9.19
C LEU A 152 9.52 4.61 -8.14
N ALA A 153 9.39 4.23 -6.87
CA ALA A 153 10.22 4.75 -5.80
C ALA A 153 11.68 4.26 -5.95
N PRO A 154 12.68 5.15 -6.10
CA PRO A 154 14.08 4.77 -6.32
C PRO A 154 14.68 3.91 -5.20
N PHE A 155 14.26 4.14 -3.95
CA PHE A 155 14.80 3.46 -2.77
C PHE A 155 13.87 2.36 -2.24
N GLY A 156 12.76 2.07 -2.94
CA GLY A 156 11.81 1.03 -2.54
C GLY A 156 11.01 1.39 -1.31
N ALA A 157 10.59 0.38 -0.55
CA ALA A 157 9.80 0.53 0.67
C ALA A 157 10.67 0.96 1.87
N LEU A 158 10.05 1.68 2.81
CA LEU A 158 10.71 2.24 3.98
C LEU A 158 11.22 1.13 4.91
N ASP A 159 10.56 -0.02 4.99
CA ASP A 159 11.01 -1.18 5.79
C ASP A 159 12.47 -1.57 5.51
N ALA A 160 12.88 -1.54 4.23
CA ALA A 160 14.22 -1.91 3.81
C ALA A 160 15.24 -0.88 4.31
N THR A 161 14.83 0.39 4.32
CA THR A 161 15.62 1.50 4.86
C THR A 161 15.72 1.38 6.38
N LEU A 162 14.63 1.15 7.11
CA LEU A 162 14.66 0.97 8.57
C LEU A 162 15.53 -0.23 8.96
N ARG A 163 15.47 -1.34 8.22
CA ARG A 163 16.37 -2.49 8.40
C ARG A 163 17.84 -2.13 8.16
N HIS A 164 18.13 -1.25 7.21
CA HIS A 164 19.51 -0.78 6.99
C HIS A 164 20.01 0.04 8.18
N TYR A 165 19.22 1.01 8.65
CA TYR A 165 19.51 1.76 9.88
C TYR A 165 19.77 0.82 11.07
N ARG A 166 18.86 -0.14 11.29
CA ARG A 166 18.96 -1.14 12.37
C ARG A 166 20.28 -1.92 12.32
N ARG A 167 20.65 -2.45 11.15
CA ARG A 167 21.90 -3.22 10.97
C ARG A 167 23.17 -2.41 11.23
N THR A 168 23.12 -1.11 10.96
CA THR A 168 24.25 -0.21 11.21
C THR A 168 24.31 0.32 12.64
N GLY A 169 23.28 0.09 13.45
CA GLY A 169 23.17 0.64 14.80
C GLY A 169 22.74 2.12 14.83
N ALA A 170 22.45 2.74 13.69
CA ALA A 170 21.93 4.10 13.62
C ALA A 170 20.46 4.19 14.07
N THR A 171 20.02 5.40 14.42
CA THR A 171 18.61 5.77 14.60
C THR A 171 18.22 6.81 13.54
N LEU A 172 16.91 7.02 13.36
CA LEU A 172 16.44 8.21 12.67
C LEU A 172 16.77 9.44 13.53
N SER A 173 17.25 10.52 12.91
CA SER A 173 17.34 11.79 13.63
C SER A 173 15.92 12.30 13.95
N PRO A 174 15.74 13.12 15.00
CA PRO A 174 14.44 13.72 15.28
C PRO A 174 13.84 14.46 14.08
N TYR A 175 14.66 15.17 13.30
CA TYR A 175 14.22 15.84 12.08
C TYR A 175 13.70 14.85 11.03
N THR A 176 14.47 13.79 10.72
CA THR A 176 14.08 12.80 9.73
C THR A 176 12.79 12.10 10.15
N LEU A 177 12.69 11.75 11.43
CA LEU A 177 11.49 11.16 12.02
C LEU A 177 10.27 12.10 11.87
N GLN A 178 10.40 13.36 12.26
CA GLN A 178 9.35 14.37 12.16
C GLN A 178 8.89 14.56 10.71
N ALA A 179 9.84 14.61 9.77
CA ALA A 179 9.53 14.78 8.35
C ALA A 179 8.74 13.60 7.80
N ILE A 180 9.08 12.36 8.16
CA ILE A 180 8.31 11.16 7.76
C ILE A 180 6.90 11.22 8.35
N ILE A 181 6.79 11.45 9.66
CA ILE A 181 5.50 11.54 10.39
C ILE A 181 4.59 12.58 9.73
N LEU A 182 5.10 13.79 9.47
CA LEU A 182 4.34 14.88 8.87
C LEU A 182 3.88 14.54 7.44
N GLN A 183 4.75 13.96 6.61
CA GLN A 183 4.40 13.62 5.23
C GLN A 183 3.34 12.50 5.17
N VAL A 184 3.46 11.48 6.03
CA VAL A 184 2.46 10.41 6.13
C VAL A 184 1.13 10.95 6.68
N ALA A 185 1.16 11.76 7.73
CA ALA A 185 -0.05 12.35 8.31
C ALA A 185 -0.83 13.18 7.29
N LYS A 186 -0.14 14.04 6.52
CA LYS A 186 -0.76 14.81 5.43
C LYS A 186 -1.38 13.93 4.36
N ALA A 187 -0.73 12.82 4.00
CA ALA A 187 -1.29 11.88 3.04
C ALA A 187 -2.56 11.20 3.57
N ILE A 188 -2.57 10.74 4.83
CA ILE A 188 -3.73 10.10 5.46
C ILE A 188 -4.88 11.10 5.63
N GLU A 189 -4.58 12.32 6.08
CA GLU A 189 -5.57 13.38 6.18
C GLU A 189 -6.24 13.66 4.83
N TYR A 190 -5.44 13.77 3.77
CA TYR A 190 -5.98 13.92 2.42
C TYR A 190 -6.91 12.75 2.03
N LEU A 191 -6.55 11.51 2.35
CA LEU A 191 -7.41 10.35 2.12
C LEU A 191 -8.74 10.46 2.89
N HIS A 192 -8.69 10.85 4.16
CA HIS A 192 -9.88 11.02 5.00
C HIS A 192 -10.82 12.11 4.45
N GLN A 193 -10.25 13.22 3.95
CA GLN A 193 -11.02 14.27 3.27
C GLN A 193 -11.68 13.79 1.97
N GLN A 194 -11.13 12.74 1.32
CA GLN A 194 -11.74 12.06 0.18
C GLN A 194 -12.65 10.89 0.60
N HIS A 195 -12.99 10.77 1.88
CA HIS A 195 -13.78 9.67 2.45
C HIS A 195 -13.15 8.29 2.18
N ILE A 196 -11.83 8.17 2.28
CA ILE A 196 -11.10 6.92 2.12
C ILE A 196 -10.40 6.57 3.44
N ILE A 197 -10.67 5.37 3.95
CA ILE A 197 -9.95 4.78 5.08
C ILE A 197 -8.86 3.86 4.51
N TYR A 198 -7.61 4.10 4.92
CA TYR A 198 -6.44 3.47 4.31
C TYR A 198 -6.24 2.02 4.77
N ARG A 199 -6.34 1.76 6.09
CA ARG A 199 -6.36 0.46 6.79
C ARG A 199 -5.08 -0.38 6.77
N ASP A 200 -4.01 0.01 6.09
CA ASP A 200 -2.76 -0.77 6.05
C ASP A 200 -1.50 0.09 6.23
N LEU A 201 -1.51 1.02 7.17
CA LEU A 201 -0.33 1.83 7.45
C LEU A 201 0.76 1.02 8.17
N LYS A 202 1.92 0.93 7.50
CA LYS A 202 3.17 0.32 7.97
C LYS A 202 4.32 0.71 7.03
N SER A 203 5.56 0.55 7.47
CA SER A 203 6.74 0.90 6.67
C SER A 203 6.86 0.16 5.33
N GLU A 204 6.25 -1.03 5.20
CA GLU A 204 6.20 -1.78 3.93
C GLU A 204 5.40 -1.07 2.83
N ASN A 205 4.41 -0.24 3.22
CA ASN A 205 3.54 0.47 2.30
C ASN A 205 3.90 1.96 2.15
N VAL A 206 4.93 2.43 2.85
CA VAL A 206 5.53 3.76 2.67
C VAL A 206 6.75 3.61 1.76
N LEU A 207 6.75 4.29 0.62
CA LEU A 207 7.86 4.23 -0.34
C LEU A 207 8.77 5.46 -0.26
N VAL A 208 10.05 5.27 -0.54
CA VAL A 208 11.11 6.26 -0.33
C VAL A 208 11.61 6.82 -1.67
N TRP A 209 11.47 8.14 -1.84
CA TRP A 209 12.10 8.91 -2.92
C TRP A 209 13.45 9.47 -2.51
N SER A 210 13.57 9.95 -1.28
CA SER A 210 14.82 10.38 -0.68
C SER A 210 14.72 10.34 0.84
N ILE A 211 15.82 10.00 1.49
CA ILE A 211 15.98 10.01 2.94
C ILE A 211 17.48 10.07 3.24
N PRO A 212 17.93 10.77 4.30
CA PRO A 212 19.31 10.70 4.72
C PRO A 212 19.75 9.25 4.94
N PRO A 213 20.96 8.85 4.53
CA PRO A 213 21.53 7.57 4.94
C PRO A 213 21.93 7.60 6.42
N PRO A 214 22.19 6.42 7.04
CA PRO A 214 22.67 6.34 8.42
C PRO A 214 23.86 7.27 8.68
N PHE A 215 23.88 7.89 9.86
CA PHE A 215 24.95 8.79 10.32
C PHE A 215 25.20 10.05 9.46
N HIS A 216 24.27 10.43 8.58
CA HIS A 216 24.35 11.67 7.80
C HIS A 216 23.38 12.73 8.31
N ASP A 217 23.74 13.99 8.09
CA ASP A 217 22.92 15.12 8.50
C ASP A 217 21.77 15.37 7.52
N HIS A 218 20.64 15.83 8.05
CA HIS A 218 19.39 16.07 7.35
C HIS A 218 19.43 17.23 6.35
N LEU A 219 20.42 18.13 6.48
CA LEU A 219 20.57 19.32 5.63
C LEU A 219 21.00 18.97 4.20
N GLU A 220 21.56 17.78 3.97
CA GLU A 220 22.07 17.37 2.66
C GLU A 220 21.02 16.64 1.80
N VAL A 221 20.12 15.88 2.44
CA VAL A 221 19.15 15.04 1.74
C VAL A 221 17.75 15.24 2.34
N PRO A 222 16.82 15.87 1.62
CA PRO A 222 15.46 16.03 2.12
C PRO A 222 14.76 14.66 2.21
N VAL A 223 13.91 14.50 3.22
CA VAL A 223 12.99 13.36 3.28
C VAL A 223 11.90 13.57 2.22
N HIS A 224 11.64 12.56 1.41
CA HIS A 224 10.50 12.51 0.51
C HIS A 224 9.97 11.08 0.47
N ILE A 225 8.79 10.89 1.06
CA ILE A 225 8.10 9.61 1.10
C ILE A 225 6.72 9.70 0.47
N LYS A 226 6.18 8.57 0.05
CA LYS A 226 4.82 8.46 -0.49
C LYS A 226 4.12 7.17 -0.05
N LEU A 227 2.83 7.24 0.23
CA LEU A 227 1.98 6.07 0.50
C LEU A 227 1.64 5.29 -0.78
N ALA A 228 1.74 3.98 -0.69
CA ALA A 228 1.40 3.01 -1.74
C ALA A 228 0.45 1.93 -1.23
N ASP A 229 0.07 1.00 -2.10
CA ASP A 229 -0.79 -0.17 -1.82
C ASP A 229 -2.15 0.17 -1.17
N TYR A 230 -3.16 0.40 -2.01
CA TYR A 230 -4.53 0.71 -1.58
C TYR A 230 -5.45 -0.50 -1.69
N GLY A 231 -4.88 -1.71 -1.82
CA GLY A 231 -5.65 -2.92 -2.14
C GLY A 231 -6.66 -3.31 -1.06
N ILE A 232 -6.45 -2.89 0.20
CA ILE A 232 -7.43 -3.02 1.27
C ILE A 232 -8.02 -1.69 1.72
N SER A 233 -7.77 -0.57 1.04
CA SER A 233 -8.43 0.68 1.40
C SER A 233 -9.92 0.64 1.02
N ARG A 234 -10.74 1.45 1.70
CA ARG A 234 -12.19 1.49 1.52
C ARG A 234 -12.69 2.92 1.45
N LEU A 235 -13.66 3.14 0.56
CA LEU A 235 -14.54 4.30 0.65
C LEU A 235 -15.42 4.13 1.89
N THR A 236 -15.53 5.19 2.70
CA THR A 236 -16.38 5.22 3.87
C THR A 236 -17.67 5.98 3.59
N LEU A 237 -18.77 5.50 4.14
CA LEU A 237 -20.02 6.27 4.23
C LEU A 237 -19.99 7.14 5.49
N PRO A 238 -20.92 8.09 5.66
CA PRO A 238 -21.03 8.86 6.90
C PRO A 238 -21.24 7.98 8.15
N SER A 239 -21.83 6.79 8.01
CA SER A 239 -21.98 5.81 9.10
C SER A 239 -20.69 5.02 9.41
N GLY A 240 -19.67 5.12 8.55
CA GLY A 240 -18.43 4.35 8.63
C GLY A 240 -18.31 3.29 7.54
N THR A 241 -17.48 2.28 7.79
CA THR A 241 -17.30 1.13 6.90
C THR A 241 -17.15 -0.16 7.69
N LYS A 242 -17.33 -1.29 7.01
CA LYS A 242 -17.14 -2.63 7.56
C LYS A 242 -16.03 -3.37 6.83
N GLY A 243 -15.57 -4.45 7.44
CA GLY A 243 -14.71 -5.45 6.85
C GLY A 243 -13.42 -5.63 7.62
N PHE A 244 -12.93 -6.86 7.63
CA PHE A 244 -11.65 -7.19 8.23
C PHE A 244 -10.51 -6.83 7.26
N GLY A 245 -9.42 -6.27 7.80
CA GLY A 245 -8.23 -5.92 7.03
C GLY A 245 -7.25 -5.09 7.83
N GLY A 246 -5.97 -5.27 7.52
CA GLY A 246 -4.84 -4.63 8.17
C GLY A 246 -3.79 -5.65 8.55
N THR A 247 -2.62 -5.15 8.97
CA THR A 247 -1.51 -5.98 9.43
C THR A 247 -1.60 -6.17 10.94
N GLU A 248 -1.40 -7.40 11.42
CA GLU A 248 -1.36 -7.70 12.85
C GLU A 248 -0.30 -6.82 13.56
N GLY A 249 -0.62 -6.33 14.76
CA GLY A 249 0.19 -5.33 15.46
C GLY A 249 -0.11 -3.88 15.09
N PHE A 250 -0.65 -3.61 13.90
CA PHE A 250 -1.08 -2.27 13.45
C PHE A 250 -2.59 -2.07 13.48
N MET A 251 -3.37 -3.17 13.47
CA MET A 251 -4.83 -3.12 13.47
C MET A 251 -5.40 -2.54 14.77
N ALA A 252 -6.40 -1.67 14.62
CA ALA A 252 -7.10 -1.06 15.74
C ALA A 252 -7.97 -2.07 16.53
N PRO A 253 -8.15 -1.89 17.86
CA PRO A 253 -8.89 -2.81 18.71
C PRO A 253 -10.34 -3.05 18.24
N GLU A 254 -11.00 -2.02 17.72
CA GLU A 254 -12.38 -2.08 17.22
C GLU A 254 -12.54 -2.96 15.97
N ILE A 255 -11.53 -3.04 15.09
CA ILE A 255 -11.53 -3.98 13.96
C ILE A 255 -11.38 -5.40 14.50
N MET A 256 -10.43 -5.61 15.42
CA MET A 256 -10.08 -6.93 15.95
C MET A 256 -11.20 -7.54 16.81
N ARG A 257 -11.87 -6.72 17.62
CA ARG A 257 -12.91 -7.14 18.57
C ARG A 257 -14.11 -7.77 17.86
N TYR A 258 -14.51 -7.16 16.74
CA TYR A 258 -15.69 -7.58 15.99
C TYR A 258 -15.34 -8.30 14.68
N ASN A 259 -14.07 -8.66 14.50
CA ASN A 259 -13.59 -9.28 13.25
C ASN A 259 -14.01 -8.49 11.99
N GLY A 260 -14.08 -7.16 12.10
CA GLY A 260 -14.55 -6.25 11.06
C GLY A 260 -16.04 -6.34 10.70
N GLU A 261 -16.89 -6.99 11.50
CA GLU A 261 -18.33 -7.10 11.25
C GLU A 261 -19.13 -5.87 11.71
N GLU A 262 -18.57 -5.09 12.62
CA GLU A 262 -19.12 -3.80 13.07
C GLU A 262 -18.56 -2.63 12.26
N GLU A 263 -19.33 -1.53 12.23
CA GLU A 263 -18.88 -0.29 11.59
C GLU A 263 -17.75 0.36 12.38
N TYR A 264 -16.75 0.85 11.66
CA TYR A 264 -15.69 1.69 12.20
C TYR A 264 -15.40 2.85 11.26
N THR A 265 -14.69 3.84 11.78
CA THR A 265 -14.40 5.10 11.09
C THR A 265 -12.91 5.20 10.75
N GLU A 266 -12.51 6.34 10.21
CA GLU A 266 -11.13 6.68 9.91
C GLU A 266 -10.19 6.68 11.12
N LYS A 267 -10.71 6.60 12.36
CA LYS A 267 -9.91 6.48 13.57
C LYS A 267 -9.04 5.21 13.63
N VAL A 268 -9.37 4.18 12.85
CA VAL A 268 -8.50 3.00 12.70
C VAL A 268 -7.15 3.36 12.07
N ASP A 269 -7.11 4.37 11.20
CA ASP A 269 -5.86 4.89 10.63
C ASP A 269 -5.08 5.71 11.66
N CYS A 270 -5.75 6.36 12.63
CA CYS A 270 -5.07 7.02 13.74
C CYS A 270 -4.36 6.00 14.65
N PHE A 271 -5.00 4.87 14.94
CA PHE A 271 -4.37 3.80 15.72
C PHE A 271 -3.14 3.23 15.01
N SER A 272 -3.27 2.88 13.72
CA SER A 272 -2.14 2.37 12.94
C SER A 272 -1.04 3.42 12.75
N PHE A 273 -1.36 4.72 12.76
CA PHE A 273 -0.38 5.80 12.79
C PHE A 273 0.46 5.82 14.08
N GLY A 274 -0.14 5.58 15.24
CA GLY A 274 0.63 5.39 16.49
C GLY A 274 1.58 4.20 16.41
N MET A 275 1.10 3.07 15.88
CA MET A 275 1.93 1.87 15.66
C MET A 275 3.04 2.10 14.63
N PHE A 276 2.79 2.91 13.61
CA PHE A 276 3.78 3.32 12.64
C PHE A 276 4.85 4.24 13.25
N ILE A 277 4.48 5.19 14.12
CA ILE A 277 5.47 6.00 14.85
C ILE A 277 6.36 5.10 15.72
N TYR A 278 5.78 4.13 16.42
CA TYR A 278 6.54 3.12 17.16
C TYR A 278 7.55 2.39 16.26
N GLU A 279 7.13 1.98 15.06
CA GLU A 279 7.99 1.31 14.09
C GLU A 279 9.16 2.19 13.65
N LEU A 280 8.95 3.49 13.48
CA LEU A 280 10.01 4.44 13.14
C LEU A 280 10.99 4.67 14.30
N LEU A 281 10.48 4.77 15.53
CA LEU A 281 11.30 5.01 16.73
C LEU A 281 12.23 3.82 17.02
N THR A 282 11.67 2.61 16.98
CA THR A 282 12.38 1.37 17.32
C THR A 282 13.12 0.77 16.13
N LEU A 283 12.71 1.10 14.89
CA LEU A 283 13.10 0.41 13.66
C LEU A 283 12.62 -1.04 13.59
N HIS A 284 11.69 -1.44 14.47
CA HIS A 284 11.15 -2.79 14.62
C HIS A 284 9.62 -2.75 14.45
N GLN A 285 9.03 -3.85 13.95
CA GLN A 285 7.58 -3.91 13.87
C GLN A 285 6.95 -3.91 15.29
N PRO A 286 5.77 -3.29 15.47
CA PRO A 286 5.01 -3.38 16.70
C PRO A 286 4.81 -4.83 17.10
N PHE A 287 5.04 -5.14 18.38
CA PHE A 287 4.87 -6.49 18.93
C PHE A 287 5.72 -7.57 18.24
N GLU A 288 6.88 -7.20 17.68
CA GLU A 288 7.82 -8.19 17.11
C GLU A 288 8.16 -9.24 18.18
N SER A 289 7.99 -10.52 17.83
CA SER A 289 8.18 -11.68 18.72
C SER A 289 7.19 -11.83 19.89
N HIS A 290 6.07 -11.10 19.92
CA HIS A 290 5.00 -11.37 20.88
C HIS A 290 4.05 -12.44 20.36
N GLU A 291 3.63 -13.33 21.26
CA GLU A 291 2.50 -14.23 21.04
C GLU A 291 1.19 -13.53 21.42
N SER A 292 0.08 -13.94 20.82
CA SER A 292 -1.26 -13.44 21.18
C SER A 292 -1.41 -11.91 21.09
N VAL A 293 -0.89 -11.31 20.02
CA VAL A 293 -0.90 -9.85 19.77
C VAL A 293 -2.32 -9.30 19.82
N LYS A 294 -3.29 -10.03 19.27
CA LYS A 294 -4.71 -9.66 19.29
C LYS A 294 -5.24 -9.49 20.70
N GLU A 295 -5.04 -10.47 21.56
CA GLU A 295 -5.50 -10.44 22.96
C GLU A 295 -4.85 -9.28 23.72
N CYS A 296 -3.54 -9.10 23.55
CA CYS A 296 -2.79 -8.00 24.16
C CYS A 296 -3.37 -6.62 23.79
N ILE A 297 -3.63 -6.37 22.50
CA ILE A 297 -4.21 -5.10 22.03
C ILE A 297 -5.63 -4.91 22.57
N LEU A 298 -6.45 -5.97 22.60
CA LEU A 298 -7.82 -5.92 23.10
C LEU A 298 -7.90 -5.61 24.59
N GLU A 299 -6.91 -6.04 25.37
CA GLU A 299 -6.74 -5.76 26.80
C GLU A 299 -6.10 -4.38 27.09
N GLY A 300 -5.69 -3.65 26.06
CA GLY A 300 -5.08 -2.32 26.20
C GLY A 300 -3.55 -2.32 26.24
N GLY A 301 -2.91 -3.46 26.04
CA GLY A 301 -1.46 -3.58 25.93
C GLY A 301 -0.91 -2.83 24.71
N ARG A 302 0.29 -2.26 24.87
CA ARG A 302 1.03 -1.54 23.83
C ARG A 302 2.48 -2.03 23.80
N PRO A 303 3.16 -1.96 22.65
CA PRO A 303 4.52 -2.46 22.55
C PRO A 303 5.47 -1.60 23.40
N PRO A 304 6.46 -2.22 24.08
CA PRO A 304 7.30 -1.52 25.05
C PRO A 304 8.35 -0.63 24.36
N LEU A 305 8.68 0.50 24.99
CA LEU A 305 9.81 1.34 24.61
C LEU A 305 10.99 1.10 25.55
N THR A 306 12.21 1.20 25.04
CA THR A 306 13.43 1.16 25.86
C THR A 306 13.92 2.57 26.21
N HIS A 307 14.99 2.66 27.01
CA HIS A 307 15.65 3.94 27.29
C HIS A 307 16.12 4.64 26.00
N ARG A 308 16.43 3.89 24.94
CA ARG A 308 16.87 4.46 23.67
C ARG A 308 15.76 5.25 22.99
N GLU A 309 14.55 4.69 22.92
CA GLU A 309 13.43 5.36 22.24
C GLU A 309 12.82 6.48 23.08
N THR A 310 12.86 6.36 24.41
CA THR A 310 12.40 7.44 25.31
C THR A 310 13.30 8.67 25.32
N ALA A 311 14.47 8.61 24.66
CA ALA A 311 15.35 9.75 24.45
C ALA A 311 14.92 10.67 23.28
N TYR A 312 13.95 10.25 22.45
CA TYR A 312 13.38 11.13 21.43
C TYR A 312 12.56 12.27 22.07
N PRO A 313 12.37 13.41 21.38
CA PRO A 313 11.58 14.52 21.89
C PRO A 313 10.18 14.09 22.34
N THR A 314 9.77 14.56 23.52
CA THR A 314 8.53 14.13 24.19
C THR A 314 7.29 14.33 23.33
N TYR A 315 7.22 15.42 22.54
CA TYR A 315 6.07 15.67 21.66
C TYR A 315 5.82 14.55 20.63
N MET A 316 6.86 13.84 20.19
CA MET A 316 6.71 12.69 19.27
C MET A 316 6.15 11.47 19.99
N LEU A 317 6.58 11.25 21.23
CA LEU A 317 6.07 10.18 22.09
C LEU A 317 4.62 10.44 22.50
N ASP A 318 4.30 11.68 22.84
CA ASP A 318 2.93 12.11 23.17
C ASP A 318 2.01 11.92 21.95
N LEU A 319 2.44 12.34 20.75
CA LEU A 319 1.67 12.11 19.52
C LEU A 319 1.40 10.62 19.29
N MET A 320 2.41 9.78 19.43
CA MET A 320 2.23 8.32 19.33
C MET A 320 1.20 7.80 20.34
N VAL A 321 1.27 8.27 21.59
CA VAL A 321 0.37 7.85 22.65
C VAL A 321 -1.07 8.30 22.42
N LEU A 322 -1.27 9.51 21.91
CA LEU A 322 -2.57 10.05 21.52
C LEU A 322 -3.18 9.34 20.31
N CYS A 323 -2.36 8.69 19.49
CA CYS A 323 -2.81 8.00 18.29
C CYS A 323 -3.32 6.58 18.57
N TRP A 324 -2.65 5.81 19.43
CA TRP A 324 -3.01 4.41 19.71
C TRP A 324 -3.94 4.21 20.92
N CYS A 325 -4.92 5.09 21.12
CA CYS A 325 -5.89 4.99 22.23
C CYS A 325 -6.74 3.71 22.15
N GLN A 326 -7.20 3.20 23.30
CA GLN A 326 -8.03 1.99 23.34
C GLN A 326 -9.46 2.22 22.82
N GLN A 327 -9.98 3.43 23.00
CA GLN A 327 -11.28 3.83 22.48
C GLN A 327 -11.08 4.82 21.34
N PRO A 328 -11.73 4.63 20.18
CA PRO A 328 -11.55 5.52 19.02
C PRO A 328 -11.90 6.98 19.30
N ARG A 329 -12.86 7.21 20.19
CA ARG A 329 -13.30 8.55 20.61
C ARG A 329 -12.24 9.34 21.39
N ASP A 330 -11.28 8.65 22.01
CA ASP A 330 -10.22 9.28 22.81
C ASP A 330 -9.01 9.64 21.94
N SER A 331 -8.93 9.10 20.72
CA SER A 331 -7.90 9.46 19.74
C SER A 331 -8.12 10.87 19.19
N LEU A 332 -7.06 11.47 18.65
CA LEU A 332 -7.10 12.77 17.98
C LEU A 332 -8.30 12.89 17.02
N PRO A 333 -9.01 14.03 16.99
CA PRO A 333 -10.13 14.23 16.07
C PRO A 333 -9.67 14.17 14.60
N HIS A 334 -8.51 14.76 14.30
CA HIS A 334 -7.81 14.68 13.03
C HIS A 334 -6.29 14.60 13.29
N LEU A 335 -5.53 13.91 12.44
CA LEU A 335 -4.08 13.77 12.60
C LEU A 335 -3.33 15.11 12.62
N HIS A 336 -3.85 16.16 11.96
CA HIS A 336 -3.28 17.51 11.98
C HIS A 336 -3.36 18.21 13.35
N ALA A 337 -4.40 17.91 14.15
CA ALA A 337 -4.62 18.56 15.44
C ALA A 337 -3.49 18.26 16.45
N GLY A 338 -2.86 17.09 16.34
CA GLY A 338 -1.67 16.75 17.13
C GLY A 338 -0.38 17.37 16.59
N LEU A 339 -0.34 17.69 15.29
CA LEU A 339 0.84 18.25 14.63
C LEU A 339 0.96 19.75 14.83
N ASP A 340 -0.13 20.53 14.81
CA ASP A 340 -0.05 21.98 15.12
C ASP A 340 0.41 22.24 16.56
N GLY A 341 -0.01 21.40 17.51
CA GLY A 341 0.44 21.50 18.91
C GLY A 341 1.90 21.06 19.13
N ALA A 342 2.39 20.10 18.33
CA ALA A 342 3.74 19.57 18.42
C ALA A 342 4.77 20.32 17.54
N VAL A 343 4.34 21.03 16.50
CA VAL A 343 5.18 21.83 15.60
C VAL A 343 5.40 23.26 16.15
N LEU A 344 4.62 23.69 17.14
CA LEU A 344 4.72 25.00 17.79
C LEU A 344 5.62 25.06 19.04
N VAL A 345 6.40 24.01 19.33
CA VAL A 345 7.36 23.99 20.47
C VAL A 345 8.79 23.75 20.01
#